data_AF-A0A9Q0J8S4-F1
#
_entry.id   AF-A0A9Q0J8S4-F1
#
_cell.length_a   1.000
_cell.length_b   1.000
_cell.length_c   1.000
_cell.angle_alpha   90.00
_cell.angle_beta   90.00
_cell.angle_gamma   90.00
#
_symmetry.space_group_name_H-M   'P 1'
#
loop_
_entity.id
_entity.type
_entity.pdbx_description
1 polymer ?
#
loop_
_entity_poly.entity_id
_entity_poly.type
_entity_poly.pdbx_seq_one_letter_code
_entity_poly.pdbx_strand_id
1 'polypeptide(L)'
;IVGKELFRVLKENWSSDFNSFISEKIVLVPSDISLDENLGVKNPNLREEMWSQLDVIVNLAATTNFDERYDIALGINTFGAKNVVCFAKKCVGLEIPADMVVNTMLVAMVAHAIERPSQTIYHIGSSKRNPMTYRNFGEYGFTYFTGKPWIGKDGKPVKVGWPRIMGSLTIFHIYVAFRYLLLLQALAFANYFHGIYSELVISNGRSTSRCDCWNFTCHICSSKGFDDKNTEKLQRAAQKNSKDSHLFYFDPKTINWEDYFLNAHFNGVRR
;
A
#
# COMPACT_ATOMS: atom_id res chain seq x y z
N ILE A 1 -21.35 -9.64 -5.71
CA ILE A 1 -20.55 -8.49 -6.21
C ILE A 1 -20.99 -8.08 -7.62
N VAL A 2 -20.94 -8.98 -8.61
CA VAL A 2 -21.36 -8.71 -10.01
C VAL A 2 -22.85 -8.42 -10.22
N GLY A 3 -23.69 -8.66 -9.21
CA GLY A 3 -25.11 -8.28 -9.22
C GLY A 3 -25.39 -6.78 -9.06
N LYS A 4 -24.38 -5.97 -8.70
CA LYS A 4 -24.55 -4.53 -8.47
C LYS A 4 -24.71 -3.75 -9.79
N GLU A 5 -25.41 -2.61 -9.69
CA GLU A 5 -25.66 -1.67 -10.80
C GLU A 5 -24.38 -1.15 -11.47
N LEU A 6 -23.27 -1.13 -10.72
CA LEU A 6 -21.95 -0.73 -11.20
C LEU A 6 -21.48 -1.53 -12.44
N PHE A 7 -22.00 -2.74 -12.63
CA PHE A 7 -21.66 -3.62 -13.76
C PHE A 7 -22.64 -3.52 -14.93
N ARG A 8 -23.65 -2.62 -14.88
CA ARG A 8 -24.69 -2.53 -15.91
C ARG A 8 -24.12 -2.37 -17.32
N VAL A 9 -23.23 -1.39 -17.54
CA VAL A 9 -22.64 -1.13 -18.87
C VAL A 9 -21.88 -2.35 -19.40
N LEU A 10 -21.16 -3.07 -18.52
CA LEU A 10 -20.47 -4.31 -18.90
C LEU A 10 -21.46 -5.42 -19.25
N LYS A 11 -22.58 -5.54 -18.52
CA LYS A 11 -23.64 -6.52 -18.84
C LYS A 11 -24.34 -6.20 -20.15
N GLU A 12 -24.58 -4.92 -20.44
CA GLU A 12 -25.17 -4.49 -21.71
C GLU A 12 -24.22 -4.80 -22.88
N ASN A 13 -22.93 -4.48 -22.73
CA ASN A 13 -21.93 -4.72 -23.78
C ASN A 13 -21.63 -6.20 -24.05
N TRP A 14 -21.67 -7.06 -23.03
CA TRP A 14 -21.35 -8.48 -23.16
C TRP A 14 -22.58 -9.40 -23.15
N SER A 15 -23.76 -8.87 -22.86
CA SER A 15 -25.06 -9.56 -22.90
C SER A 15 -25.02 -10.98 -22.31
N SER A 16 -25.27 -12.02 -23.11
CA SER A 16 -25.27 -13.42 -22.68
C SER A 16 -23.91 -13.94 -22.22
N ASP A 17 -22.83 -13.34 -22.72
CA ASP A 17 -21.46 -13.83 -22.54
C ASP A 17 -20.79 -13.24 -21.30
N PHE A 18 -21.44 -12.27 -20.63
CA PHE A 18 -20.92 -11.60 -19.45
C PHE A 18 -20.46 -12.56 -18.36
N ASN A 19 -21.23 -13.61 -18.07
CA ASN A 19 -20.88 -14.58 -17.04
C ASN A 19 -19.66 -15.42 -17.42
N SER A 20 -19.54 -15.81 -18.70
CA SER A 20 -18.38 -16.55 -19.21
C SER A 20 -17.12 -15.68 -19.16
N PHE A 21 -17.22 -14.44 -19.64
CA PHE A 21 -16.15 -13.44 -19.57
C PHE A 21 -15.64 -13.22 -18.14
N ILE A 22 -16.54 -13.03 -17.17
CA ILE A 22 -16.16 -12.83 -15.77
C ILE A 22 -15.48 -14.09 -15.20
N SER A 23 -15.98 -15.28 -15.50
CA SER A 23 -15.40 -16.54 -15.01
C SER A 23 -13.99 -16.80 -15.54
N GLU A 24 -13.67 -16.30 -16.74
CA GLU A 24 -12.33 -16.39 -17.32
C GLU A 24 -11.35 -15.39 -16.68
N LYS A 25 -11.82 -14.23 -16.21
CA LYS A 25 -10.97 -13.14 -15.71
C LYS A 25 -10.87 -13.06 -14.18
N ILE A 26 -11.78 -13.67 -13.43
CA ILE A 26 -11.84 -13.55 -11.96
C ILE A 26 -11.69 -14.91 -11.29
N VAL A 27 -10.65 -15.05 -10.49
CA VAL A 27 -10.46 -16.17 -9.57
C VAL A 27 -10.77 -15.70 -8.14
N LEU A 28 -11.72 -16.35 -7.47
CA LEU A 28 -12.06 -16.05 -6.08
C LEU A 28 -11.17 -16.87 -5.14
N VAL A 29 -10.46 -16.17 -4.26
CA VAL A 29 -9.57 -16.79 -3.27
C VAL A 29 -10.11 -16.51 -1.86
N PRO A 30 -10.63 -17.54 -1.15
CA PRO A 30 -10.98 -17.42 0.26
C PRO A 30 -9.73 -17.05 1.08
N SER A 31 -9.77 -15.89 1.73
CA SER A 31 -8.62 -15.27 2.40
C SER A 31 -9.08 -14.33 3.51
N ASP A 32 -8.19 -14.08 4.47
CA ASP A 32 -8.36 -13.08 5.51
C ASP A 32 -6.99 -12.46 5.81
N ILE A 33 -6.84 -11.21 5.41
CA ILE A 33 -5.56 -10.50 5.52
C ILE A 33 -5.11 -10.32 6.96
N SER A 34 -6.02 -10.37 7.94
CA SER A 34 -5.70 -10.11 9.36
C SER A 34 -5.01 -11.29 10.06
N LEU A 35 -5.04 -12.49 9.45
CA LEU A 35 -4.57 -13.71 10.12
C LEU A 35 -3.05 -13.87 10.11
N ASP A 36 -2.43 -13.89 8.92
CA ASP A 36 -1.01 -14.19 8.77
C ASP A 36 -0.42 -13.63 7.46
N GLU A 37 0.90 -13.70 7.32
CA GLU A 37 1.65 -13.24 6.14
C GLU A 37 1.40 -14.06 4.86
N ASN A 38 0.51 -15.05 4.92
CA ASN A 38 0.02 -15.82 3.79
C ASN A 38 -1.42 -15.39 3.42
N LEU A 39 -1.91 -14.28 3.99
CA LEU A 39 -3.22 -13.69 3.78
C LEU A 39 -4.36 -14.64 4.16
N GLY A 40 -4.12 -15.59 5.06
CA GLY A 40 -5.11 -16.62 5.41
C GLY A 40 -5.42 -17.60 4.27
N VAL A 41 -4.65 -17.60 3.17
CA VAL A 41 -4.80 -18.56 2.07
C VAL A 41 -4.30 -19.92 2.53
N LYS A 42 -5.22 -20.86 2.76
CA LYS A 42 -4.89 -22.17 3.34
C LYS A 42 -4.18 -23.11 2.37
N ASN A 43 -4.52 -23.05 1.08
CA ASN A 43 -3.99 -23.97 0.07
C ASN A 43 -2.54 -23.62 -0.30
N PRO A 44 -1.55 -24.50 -0.05
CA PRO A 44 -0.14 -24.23 -0.34
C PRO A 44 0.17 -24.08 -1.83
N ASN A 45 -0.40 -24.92 -2.70
CA ASN A 45 -0.14 -24.88 -4.14
C ASN A 45 -0.65 -23.56 -4.74
N LEU A 46 -1.84 -23.13 -4.31
CA LEU A 46 -2.40 -21.84 -4.72
C LEU A 46 -1.53 -20.66 -4.24
N ARG A 47 -0.92 -20.74 -3.05
CA ARG A 47 0.00 -19.70 -2.59
C ARG A 47 1.26 -19.63 -3.44
N GLU A 48 1.86 -20.77 -3.76
CA GLU A 48 3.04 -20.80 -4.63
C GLU A 48 2.73 -20.28 -6.03
N GLU A 49 1.56 -20.61 -6.55
CA GLU A 49 1.04 -20.03 -7.79
C GLU A 49 0.88 -18.50 -7.68
N MET A 50 0.25 -18.01 -6.61
CA MET A 50 0.10 -16.57 -6.36
C MET A 50 1.46 -15.86 -6.25
N TRP A 51 2.43 -16.44 -5.54
CA TRP A 51 3.78 -15.85 -5.42
C TRP A 51 4.52 -15.78 -6.75
N SER A 52 4.29 -16.75 -7.64
CA SER A 52 4.97 -16.84 -8.94
C SER A 52 4.27 -16.08 -10.06
N GLN A 53 2.95 -15.89 -9.99
CA GLN A 53 2.14 -15.32 -11.08
C GLN A 53 1.55 -13.93 -10.79
N LEU A 54 1.53 -13.46 -9.53
CA LEU A 54 1.02 -12.12 -9.25
C LEU A 54 2.01 -11.04 -9.66
N ASP A 55 1.60 -10.23 -10.63
CA ASP A 55 2.36 -9.05 -11.08
C ASP A 55 2.06 -7.79 -10.26
N VAL A 56 0.82 -7.65 -9.78
CA VAL A 56 0.35 -6.47 -9.05
C VAL A 56 -0.59 -6.89 -7.92
N ILE A 57 -0.38 -6.33 -6.73
CA ILE A 57 -1.28 -6.48 -5.58
C ILE A 57 -1.91 -5.13 -5.27
N VAL A 58 -3.24 -5.05 -5.39
CA VAL A 58 -4.02 -3.88 -5.01
C VAL A 58 -4.70 -4.15 -3.68
N ASN A 59 -4.19 -3.56 -2.60
CA ASN A 59 -4.79 -3.71 -1.27
C ASN A 59 -5.89 -2.67 -1.03
N LEU A 60 -7.15 -3.11 -1.04
CA LEU A 60 -8.31 -2.29 -0.69
C LEU A 60 -9.03 -2.80 0.56
N ALA A 61 -8.48 -3.82 1.23
CA ALA A 61 -9.10 -4.43 2.39
C ALA A 61 -8.84 -3.58 3.65
N ALA A 62 -9.93 -3.01 4.17
CA ALA A 62 -9.95 -2.21 5.40
C ALA A 62 -11.33 -2.30 6.05
N THR A 63 -11.39 -2.14 7.37
CA THR A 63 -12.62 -1.73 8.05
C THR A 63 -12.66 -0.21 8.11
N THR A 64 -13.77 0.36 7.66
CA THR A 64 -14.04 1.81 7.65
C THR A 64 -15.01 2.23 8.75
N ASN A 65 -15.38 1.29 9.63
CA ASN A 65 -16.25 1.56 10.77
C ASN A 65 -15.47 2.30 11.87
N PHE A 66 -15.94 3.49 12.24
CA PHE A 66 -15.30 4.33 13.25
C PHE A 66 -15.50 3.81 14.69
N ASP A 67 -16.50 2.96 14.90
CA ASP A 67 -16.81 2.33 16.19
C ASP A 67 -16.35 0.86 16.25
N GLU A 68 -15.50 0.44 15.33
CA GLU A 68 -14.95 -0.92 15.28
C GLU A 68 -14.12 -1.26 16.51
N ARG A 69 -14.17 -2.53 16.93
CA ARG A 69 -13.34 -3.01 18.04
C ARG A 69 -11.87 -2.85 17.67
N TYR A 70 -11.08 -2.30 18.61
CA TYR A 70 -9.72 -1.85 18.34
C TYR A 70 -8.80 -2.96 17.79
N ASP A 71 -8.88 -4.17 18.35
CA ASP A 71 -8.13 -5.34 17.90
C ASP A 71 -8.49 -5.76 16.46
N ILE A 72 -9.76 -5.62 16.06
CA ILE A 72 -10.23 -5.89 14.70
C ILE A 72 -9.71 -4.82 13.73
N ALA A 73 -9.86 -3.55 14.08
CA ALA A 73 -9.35 -2.44 13.27
C ALA A 73 -7.82 -2.51 13.11
N LEU A 74 -7.09 -2.83 14.18
CA LEU A 74 -5.65 -3.04 14.16
C LEU A 74 -5.29 -4.28 13.31
N GLY A 75 -6.02 -5.37 13.49
CA GLY A 75 -5.86 -6.62 12.75
C GLY A 75 -5.97 -6.43 11.24
N ILE A 76 -6.98 -5.72 10.77
CA ILE A 76 -7.24 -5.53 9.34
C ILE A 76 -6.40 -4.37 8.77
N ASN A 77 -6.52 -3.17 9.35
CA ASN A 77 -5.98 -1.95 8.73
C ASN A 77 -4.46 -1.83 8.93
N THR A 78 -3.90 -2.43 9.99
CA THR A 78 -2.46 -2.37 10.29
C THR A 78 -1.78 -3.70 10.01
N PHE A 79 -2.15 -4.77 10.71
CA PHE A 79 -1.53 -6.08 10.50
C PHE A 79 -1.93 -6.71 9.17
N GLY A 80 -3.12 -6.43 8.65
CA GLY A 80 -3.54 -6.92 7.35
C GLY A 80 -2.75 -6.28 6.22
N ALA A 81 -2.55 -4.97 6.26
CA ALA A 81 -1.60 -4.29 5.38
C ALA A 81 -0.18 -4.87 5.53
N LYS A 82 0.23 -5.23 6.76
CA LYS A 82 1.48 -5.95 7.02
C LYS A 82 1.60 -7.25 6.28
N ASN A 83 0.61 -8.07 6.44
CA ASN A 83 0.55 -9.38 5.86
C ASN A 83 0.54 -9.28 4.33
N VAL A 84 -0.20 -8.33 3.75
CA VAL A 84 -0.23 -8.07 2.31
C VAL A 84 1.15 -7.76 1.76
N VAL A 85 1.94 -6.90 2.43
CA VAL A 85 3.25 -6.61 1.88
C VAL A 85 4.30 -7.68 2.24
N CYS A 86 4.21 -8.37 3.37
CA CYS A 86 5.02 -9.57 3.62
C CYS A 86 4.74 -10.66 2.56
N PHE A 87 3.48 -10.79 2.13
CA PHE A 87 3.08 -11.65 1.02
C PHE A 87 3.64 -11.13 -0.30
N ALA A 88 3.54 -9.83 -0.58
CA ALA A 88 4.09 -9.20 -1.78
C ALA A 88 5.62 -9.31 -1.86
N LYS A 89 6.33 -9.36 -0.72
CA LYS A 89 7.78 -9.64 -0.65
C LYS A 89 8.13 -11.08 -1.03
N LYS A 90 7.18 -12.01 -0.90
CA LYS A 90 7.29 -13.38 -1.42
C LYS A 90 6.88 -13.45 -2.90
N CYS A 91 6.04 -12.51 -3.33
CA CYS A 91 5.76 -12.23 -4.75
C CYS A 91 6.89 -11.39 -5.37
N VAL A 92 6.82 -11.21 -6.68
CA VAL A 92 7.78 -10.38 -7.40
C VAL A 92 7.14 -9.01 -7.72
N GLY A 93 7.38 -7.97 -6.89
CA GLY A 93 7.18 -6.55 -7.30
C GLY A 93 6.35 -5.63 -6.37
N LEU A 94 6.68 -4.32 -6.35
CA LEU A 94 6.38 -3.30 -5.32
C LEU A 94 5.81 -1.96 -5.90
N GLU A 95 5.45 -1.00 -5.03
CA GLU A 95 4.76 0.31 -5.24
C GLU A 95 5.25 1.27 -6.36
N ILE A 96 4.28 1.90 -7.06
CA ILE A 96 4.43 3.01 -8.04
C ILE A 96 3.15 3.87 -8.18
N PRO A 97 3.26 5.17 -8.57
CA PRO A 97 2.09 5.99 -8.95
C PRO A 97 1.19 5.32 -9.99
N ALA A 98 -0.12 5.31 -9.73
CA ALA A 98 -1.07 4.52 -10.51
C ALA A 98 -1.08 4.85 -12.02
N ASP A 99 -0.85 6.11 -12.39
CA ASP A 99 -0.73 6.57 -13.77
C ASP A 99 0.45 5.92 -14.52
N MET A 100 1.60 5.78 -13.87
CA MET A 100 2.75 5.08 -14.43
C MET A 100 2.52 3.58 -14.57
N VAL A 101 1.77 2.96 -13.64
CA VAL A 101 1.35 1.56 -13.78
C VAL A 101 0.47 1.40 -15.03
N VAL A 102 -0.54 2.26 -15.19
CA VAL A 102 -1.46 2.23 -16.34
C VAL A 102 -0.71 2.46 -17.66
N ASN A 103 0.17 3.45 -17.72
CA ASN A 103 0.98 3.72 -18.93
C ASN A 103 1.86 2.52 -19.29
N THR A 104 2.49 1.87 -18.30
CA THR A 104 3.32 0.67 -18.51
C THR A 104 2.49 -0.47 -19.07
N MET A 105 1.29 -0.71 -18.53
CA MET A 105 0.38 -1.75 -19.03
C MET A 105 0.00 -1.50 -20.49
N LEU A 106 -0.38 -0.27 -20.86
CA LEU A 106 -0.75 0.06 -22.23
C LEU A 106 0.42 -0.14 -23.20
N VAL A 107 1.62 0.29 -22.83
CA VAL A 107 2.82 0.13 -23.67
C VAL A 107 3.21 -1.35 -23.78
N ALA A 108 3.14 -2.12 -22.70
CA ALA A 108 3.40 -3.56 -22.72
C ALA A 108 2.41 -4.30 -23.63
N MET A 109 1.12 -3.95 -23.55
CA MET A 109 0.09 -4.52 -24.43
C MET A 109 0.38 -4.24 -25.90
N VAL A 110 0.72 -3.00 -26.26
CA VAL A 110 1.04 -2.64 -27.66
C VAL A 110 2.31 -3.36 -28.14
N ALA A 111 3.36 -3.42 -27.30
CA ALA A 111 4.61 -4.09 -27.66
C ALA A 111 4.39 -5.58 -27.95
N HIS A 112 3.61 -6.26 -27.11
CA HIS A 112 3.29 -7.68 -27.29
C HIS A 112 2.21 -7.97 -28.33
N ALA A 113 1.42 -6.99 -28.75
CA ALA A 113 0.51 -7.14 -29.89
C ALA A 113 1.26 -7.20 -31.23
N ILE A 114 2.45 -6.59 -31.30
CA ILE A 114 3.28 -6.51 -32.50
C ILE A 114 4.34 -7.62 -32.53
N GLU A 115 4.87 -8.01 -31.38
CA GLU A 115 5.89 -9.06 -31.25
C GLU A 115 5.30 -10.46 -31.02
N ARG A 116 6.12 -11.51 -31.20
CA ARG A 116 5.71 -12.89 -30.91
C ARG A 116 5.34 -13.06 -29.42
N PRO A 117 4.43 -13.98 -29.07
CA PRO A 117 4.07 -14.22 -27.68
C PRO A 117 5.30 -14.61 -26.85
N SER A 118 5.67 -13.76 -25.90
CA SER A 118 6.69 -14.03 -24.89
C SER A 118 6.11 -13.74 -23.51
N GLN A 119 6.35 -14.63 -22.56
CA GLN A 119 6.02 -14.39 -21.15
C GLN A 119 7.11 -13.50 -20.57
N THR A 120 6.88 -12.19 -20.54
CA THR A 120 7.84 -11.20 -20.02
C THR A 120 7.22 -10.44 -18.86
N ILE A 121 7.86 -10.51 -17.70
CA ILE A 121 7.44 -9.80 -16.49
C ILE A 121 8.06 -8.40 -16.49
N TYR A 122 7.23 -7.38 -16.28
CA TYR A 122 7.65 -5.98 -16.19
C TYR A 122 7.51 -5.47 -14.76
N HIS A 123 8.64 -5.31 -14.08
CA HIS A 123 8.67 -4.62 -12.80
C HIS A 123 8.83 -3.13 -13.01
N ILE A 124 7.81 -2.36 -12.63
CA ILE A 124 7.93 -0.91 -12.54
C ILE A 124 8.09 -0.54 -11.07
N GLY A 125 9.24 0.06 -10.71
CA GLY A 125 9.57 0.46 -9.34
C GLY A 125 10.54 1.64 -9.33
N SER A 126 10.40 2.57 -8.38
CA SER A 126 11.37 3.67 -8.21
C SER A 126 12.64 3.27 -7.44
N SER A 127 12.56 2.13 -6.75
CA SER A 127 13.50 1.66 -5.73
C SER A 127 14.99 1.63 -6.10
N LYS A 128 15.37 1.38 -7.37
CA LYS A 128 16.78 1.42 -7.80
C LYS A 128 17.18 2.68 -8.56
N ARG A 129 16.25 3.27 -9.33
CA ARG A 129 16.58 4.33 -10.29
C ARG A 129 16.33 5.74 -9.77
N ASN A 130 15.34 5.92 -8.91
CA ASN A 130 15.00 7.19 -8.28
C ASN A 130 14.35 6.93 -6.91
N PRO A 131 15.13 6.42 -5.93
CA PRO A 131 14.57 5.92 -4.70
C PRO A 131 13.92 7.03 -3.88
N MET A 132 12.65 6.83 -3.55
CA MET A 132 11.97 7.60 -2.51
C MET A 132 12.30 6.98 -1.16
N THR A 133 12.89 7.78 -0.25
CA THR A 133 13.22 7.30 1.10
C THR A 133 12.18 7.76 2.11
N TYR A 134 12.04 7.01 3.21
CA TYR A 134 11.19 7.42 4.32
C TYR A 134 11.58 8.72 4.98
N ARG A 135 12.88 9.03 4.95
CA ARG A 135 13.38 10.33 5.39
C ARG A 135 12.78 11.44 4.54
N ASN A 136 12.86 11.30 3.22
CA ASN A 136 12.31 12.26 2.28
C ASN A 136 10.78 12.38 2.46
N PHE A 137 10.06 11.26 2.55
CA PHE A 137 8.61 11.27 2.80
C PHE A 137 8.25 11.98 4.12
N GLY A 138 8.99 11.68 5.20
CA GLY A 138 8.81 12.33 6.49
C GLY A 138 9.10 13.84 6.45
N GLU A 139 10.16 14.22 5.73
CA GLU A 139 10.54 15.62 5.44
C GLU A 139 9.44 16.36 4.65
N TYR A 140 8.91 15.76 3.59
CA TYR A 140 7.84 16.33 2.78
C TYR A 140 6.55 16.46 3.58
N GLY A 141 6.18 15.41 4.33
CA GLY A 141 5.01 15.43 5.21
C GLY A 141 5.13 16.51 6.29
N PHE A 142 6.26 16.58 6.99
CA PHE A 142 6.50 17.60 8.00
C PHE A 142 6.42 19.01 7.41
N THR A 143 7.09 19.25 6.28
CA THR A 143 7.09 20.55 5.59
C THR A 143 5.68 20.94 5.17
N TYR A 144 4.96 20.04 4.51
CA TYR A 144 3.60 20.28 4.02
C TYR A 144 2.63 20.59 5.15
N PHE A 145 2.55 19.71 6.15
CA PHE A 145 1.56 19.84 7.22
C PHE A 145 1.93 20.92 8.25
N THR A 146 3.21 21.33 8.35
CA THR A 146 3.59 22.50 9.16
C THR A 146 3.16 23.80 8.48
N GLY A 147 3.33 23.90 7.15
CA GLY A 147 2.88 25.08 6.38
C GLY A 147 1.36 25.12 6.17
N LYS A 148 0.69 23.96 6.11
CA LYS A 148 -0.75 23.80 5.95
C LYS A 148 -1.32 22.88 7.03
N PRO A 149 -1.37 23.33 8.30
CA PRO A 149 -1.81 22.50 9.40
C PRO A 149 -3.28 22.08 9.21
N TRP A 150 -3.56 20.84 9.59
CA TRP A 150 -4.94 20.38 9.69
C TRP A 150 -5.61 21.07 10.88
N ILE A 151 -6.84 21.55 10.69
CA ILE A 151 -7.60 22.20 11.75
C ILE A 151 -8.40 21.13 12.50
N GLY A 152 -8.14 21.03 13.80
CA GLY A 152 -8.86 20.14 14.70
C GLY A 152 -10.32 20.53 14.86
N LYS A 153 -11.11 19.63 15.46
CA LYS A 153 -12.54 19.88 15.74
C LYS A 153 -12.77 21.08 16.68
N ASP A 154 -11.75 21.45 17.45
CA ASP A 154 -11.72 22.60 18.35
C ASP A 154 -11.33 23.92 17.65
N GLY A 155 -11.17 23.90 16.32
CA GLY A 155 -10.75 25.05 15.53
C GLY A 155 -9.26 25.38 15.63
N LYS A 156 -8.47 24.58 16.36
CA LYS A 156 -7.03 24.83 16.55
C LYS A 156 -6.21 24.05 15.52
N PRO A 157 -5.12 24.64 15.01
CA PRO A 157 -4.21 23.91 14.13
C PRO A 157 -3.52 22.78 14.89
N VAL A 158 -3.50 21.59 14.30
CA VAL A 158 -2.76 20.43 14.83
C VAL A 158 -1.27 20.72 14.74
N LYS A 159 -0.58 20.68 15.88
CA LYS A 159 0.88 20.86 15.93
C LYS A 159 1.57 19.62 15.36
N VAL A 160 2.19 19.79 14.20
CA VAL A 160 2.95 18.73 13.55
C VAL A 160 4.31 18.58 14.22
N GLY A 161 4.59 17.38 14.74
CA GLY A 161 5.90 17.03 15.25
C GLY A 161 6.78 16.43 14.16
N TRP A 162 8.09 16.56 14.30
CA TRP A 162 9.02 15.84 13.42
C TRP A 162 8.79 14.33 13.54
N PRO A 163 8.64 13.60 12.41
CA PRO A 163 8.44 12.16 12.46
C PRO A 163 9.66 11.48 13.09
N ARG A 164 9.42 10.64 14.11
CA ARG A 164 10.48 9.80 14.67
C ARG A 164 10.70 8.59 13.76
N ILE A 165 11.70 8.71 12.89
CA ILE A 165 12.12 7.62 12.01
C ILE A 165 13.15 6.79 12.76
N MET A 166 12.83 5.52 13.04
CA MET A 166 13.73 4.60 13.72
C MET A 166 14.52 3.79 12.70
N GLY A 167 15.83 3.67 12.93
CA GLY A 167 16.74 3.01 11.98
C GLY A 167 16.61 1.49 11.90
N SER A 168 15.89 0.85 12.82
CA SER A 168 15.65 -0.59 12.79
C SER A 168 14.35 -0.99 13.47
N LEU A 169 13.78 -2.10 13.01
CA LEU A 169 12.58 -2.71 13.58
C LEU A 169 12.82 -3.14 15.04
N THR A 170 14.04 -3.57 15.37
CA THR A 170 14.43 -3.94 16.73
C THR A 170 14.34 -2.76 17.69
N ILE A 171 14.90 -1.60 17.32
CA ILE A 171 14.85 -0.39 18.16
C ILE A 171 13.40 0.07 18.34
N PHE A 172 12.57 -0.07 17.30
CA PHE A 172 11.14 0.22 17.40
C PHE A 172 10.40 -0.71 18.34
N HIS A 173 10.57 -2.03 18.23
CA HIS A 173 9.92 -2.97 19.14
C HIS A 173 10.34 -2.73 20.59
N ILE A 174 11.62 -2.43 20.82
CA ILE A 174 12.11 -2.01 22.14
C ILE A 174 11.37 -0.75 22.59
N TYR A 175 11.33 0.29 21.75
CA TYR A 175 10.64 1.53 22.08
C TYR A 175 9.16 1.32 22.40
N VAL A 176 8.42 0.54 21.60
CA VAL A 176 7.00 0.26 21.83
C VAL A 176 6.81 -0.57 23.10
N ALA A 177 7.66 -1.56 23.32
CA ALA A 177 7.66 -2.37 24.54
C ALA A 177 7.78 -1.48 25.78
N PHE A 178 8.78 -0.59 25.79
CA PHE A 178 9.03 0.31 26.92
C PHE A 178 8.00 1.43 27.04
N ARG A 179 7.56 2.02 25.93
CA ARG A 179 6.72 3.22 25.94
C ARG A 179 5.23 2.92 26.06
N TYR A 180 4.75 1.79 25.57
CA TYR A 180 3.31 1.49 25.49
C TYR A 180 2.95 0.19 26.20
N LEU A 181 3.67 -0.92 25.96
CA LEU A 181 3.33 -2.22 26.58
C LEU A 181 3.56 -2.24 28.08
N LEU A 182 4.67 -1.70 28.59
CA LEU A 182 4.90 -1.59 30.04
C LEU A 182 3.85 -0.73 30.73
N LEU A 183 3.46 0.39 30.11
CA LEU A 183 2.40 1.25 30.62
C LEU A 183 1.04 0.54 30.59
N LEU A 184 0.74 -0.22 29.54
CA LEU A 184 -0.45 -1.06 29.44
C LEU A 184 -0.47 -2.15 30.51
N GLN A 185 0.65 -2.83 30.77
CA GLN A 185 0.77 -3.85 31.81
C GLN A 185 0.60 -3.26 33.21
N ALA A 186 1.23 -2.11 33.48
CA ALA A 186 1.06 -1.39 34.74
C ALA A 186 -0.38 -0.90 34.93
N LEU A 187 -1.01 -0.40 33.87
CA LEU A 187 -2.42 0.01 33.89
C LEU A 187 -3.35 -1.20 34.08
N ALA A 188 -3.10 -2.33 33.44
CA ALA A 188 -3.86 -3.56 33.63
C ALA A 188 -3.77 -4.05 35.08
N PHE A 189 -2.59 -3.96 35.68
CA PHE A 189 -2.36 -4.29 37.08
C PHE A 189 -3.08 -3.32 38.01
N ALA A 190 -2.95 -2.00 37.81
CA ALA A 190 -3.67 -0.99 38.59
C ALA A 190 -5.19 -1.16 38.49
N ASN A 191 -5.66 -1.55 37.31
CA ASN A 191 -7.06 -1.76 37.03
C ASN A 191 -7.65 -3.02 37.70
N TYR A 192 -6.88 -4.10 37.85
CA TYR A 192 -7.25 -5.25 38.69
C TYR A 192 -7.64 -4.83 40.12
N PHE A 193 -7.09 -3.70 40.60
CA PHE A 193 -7.36 -3.16 41.93
C PHE A 193 -8.38 -2.00 41.99
N HIS A 194 -8.71 -1.31 40.89
CA HIS A 194 -9.49 -0.04 40.96
C HIS A 194 -10.66 0.12 39.98
N GLY A 195 -10.83 -0.73 38.95
CA GLY A 195 -12.06 -0.77 38.14
C GLY A 195 -12.44 0.51 37.36
N ILE A 196 -11.49 1.38 37.00
CA ILE A 196 -11.76 2.62 36.25
C ILE A 196 -11.41 2.40 34.77
N TYR A 197 -12.43 2.15 33.93
CA TYR A 197 -12.27 1.69 32.55
C TYR A 197 -13.04 2.55 31.55
N SER A 198 -12.35 3.08 30.54
CA SER A 198 -12.69 2.85 29.12
C SER A 198 -11.86 3.74 28.21
N GLU A 199 -11.86 5.06 28.40
CA GLU A 199 -11.29 6.00 27.42
C GLU A 199 -9.76 5.95 27.30
N LEU A 200 -9.03 5.79 28.40
CA LEU A 200 -7.56 5.90 28.39
C LEU A 200 -6.88 4.70 27.70
N VAL A 201 -7.42 3.49 27.88
CA VAL A 201 -6.92 2.27 27.23
C VAL A 201 -7.21 2.30 25.73
N ILE A 202 -8.40 2.77 25.34
CA ILE A 202 -8.79 2.94 23.93
C ILE A 202 -7.90 4.01 23.26
N SER A 203 -7.64 5.14 23.94
CA SER A 203 -6.75 6.21 23.46
C SER A 203 -5.30 5.72 23.26
N ASN A 204 -4.75 5.01 24.23
CA ASN A 204 -3.38 4.47 24.12
C ASN A 204 -3.27 3.35 23.07
N GLY A 205 -4.31 2.52 22.91
CA GLY A 205 -4.42 1.58 21.80
C GLY A 205 -4.35 2.31 20.45
N ARG A 206 -5.24 3.29 20.23
CA ARG A 206 -5.25 4.10 18.98
C ARG A 206 -3.91 4.77 18.68
N SER A 207 -3.20 5.25 19.71
CA SER A 207 -1.88 5.87 19.53
C SER A 207 -0.79 4.86 19.18
N THR A 208 -0.86 3.64 19.72
CA THR A 208 0.07 2.54 19.41
C THR A 208 -0.14 2.02 17.99
N SER A 209 -1.40 1.84 17.56
CA SER A 209 -1.78 1.48 16.18
C SER A 209 -1.26 2.46 15.13
N ARG A 210 -1.33 3.77 15.39
CA ARG A 210 -0.78 4.79 14.49
C ARG A 210 0.75 4.70 14.37
N CYS A 211 1.46 4.40 15.46
CA CYS A 211 2.91 4.22 15.45
C CYS A 211 3.35 2.91 14.75
N ASP A 212 2.59 1.84 14.92
CA ASP A 212 2.82 0.54 14.28
C ASP A 212 2.57 0.60 12.78
N CYS A 213 1.46 1.24 12.35
CA CYS A 213 1.15 1.44 10.93
C CYS A 213 2.19 2.33 10.24
N TRP A 214 2.71 3.36 10.92
CA TRP A 214 3.73 4.27 10.39
C TRP A 214 5.09 3.57 10.17
N ASN A 215 5.56 2.77 11.13
CA ASN A 215 6.86 2.08 10.98
C ASN A 215 6.78 0.80 10.13
N PHE A 216 5.60 0.18 10.05
CA PHE A 216 5.34 -0.94 9.15
C PHE A 216 5.59 -0.52 7.69
N THR A 217 5.04 0.62 7.25
CA THR A 217 5.36 1.22 5.96
C THR A 217 6.88 1.43 5.84
N CYS A 218 7.51 2.10 6.83
CA CYS A 218 8.95 2.38 6.87
C CYS A 218 9.89 1.17 6.63
N HIS A 219 9.62 0.02 7.25
CA HIS A 219 10.50 -1.16 7.14
C HIS A 219 10.36 -1.88 5.80
N ILE A 220 9.19 -1.78 5.18
CA ILE A 220 8.80 -2.56 4.02
C ILE A 220 9.36 -1.98 2.73
N CYS A 221 9.32 -0.66 2.55
CA CYS A 221 9.92 -0.03 1.36
C CYS A 221 11.43 0.21 1.51
N SER A 222 12.04 -0.15 2.64
CA SER A 222 13.49 0.01 2.88
C SER A 222 14.33 -1.23 2.53
N SER A 223 13.74 -2.42 2.36
CA SER A 223 14.55 -3.65 2.49
C SER A 223 15.24 -4.20 1.24
N LYS A 224 14.78 -3.99 -0.01
CA LYS A 224 15.53 -4.36 -1.24
C LYS A 224 15.07 -3.54 -2.45
N GLY A 225 16.01 -3.10 -3.29
CA GLY A 225 15.71 -2.48 -4.58
C GLY A 225 15.36 -3.53 -5.64
N PHE A 226 14.31 -3.28 -6.41
CA PHE A 226 13.80 -4.17 -7.46
C PHE A 226 14.51 -3.90 -8.79
N ASP A 227 14.82 -4.96 -9.54
CA ASP A 227 15.43 -4.83 -10.86
C ASP A 227 14.36 -4.51 -11.91
N ASP A 228 14.58 -3.45 -12.70
CA ASP A 228 13.59 -2.92 -13.64
C ASP A 228 14.09 -2.97 -15.10
N LYS A 229 15.06 -3.86 -15.38
CA LYS A 229 15.69 -4.01 -16.70
C LYS A 229 14.71 -4.34 -17.83
N ASN A 230 13.71 -5.18 -17.57
CA ASN A 230 12.71 -5.52 -18.59
C ASN A 230 11.85 -4.31 -18.96
N THR A 231 11.45 -3.54 -17.94
CA THR A 231 10.69 -2.30 -18.12
C THR A 231 11.52 -1.22 -18.80
N GLU A 232 12.83 -1.16 -18.54
CA GLU A 232 13.77 -0.31 -19.26
C GLU A 232 13.86 -0.68 -20.75
N LYS A 233 13.95 -1.98 -21.07
CA LYS A 233 13.96 -2.46 -22.45
C LYS A 233 12.65 -2.11 -23.17
N LEU A 234 11.51 -2.32 -22.50
CA LEU A 234 10.19 -1.96 -23.03
C LEU A 234 10.09 -0.45 -23.32
N GLN A 235 10.54 0.38 -22.39
CA GLN A 235 10.58 1.84 -22.55
C GLN A 235 11.42 2.25 -23.76
N ARG A 236 12.65 1.70 -23.89
CA ARG A 236 13.54 1.99 -25.02
C ARG A 236 12.94 1.53 -26.36
N ALA A 237 12.22 0.41 -26.38
CA ALA A 237 11.53 -0.07 -27.57
C ALA A 237 10.36 0.86 -27.95
N ALA A 238 9.54 1.26 -26.97
CA ALA A 238 8.42 2.18 -27.19
C ALA A 238 8.87 3.56 -27.71
N GLN A 239 9.99 4.09 -27.21
CA GLN A 239 10.58 5.36 -27.67
C GLN A 239 11.10 5.32 -29.10
N LYS A 240 11.56 4.15 -29.58
CA LYS A 240 12.04 3.99 -30.96
C LYS A 240 10.92 3.84 -31.98
N ASN A 241 9.77 3.32 -31.56
CA ASN A 241 8.70 2.89 -32.47
C ASN A 241 7.49 3.83 -32.56
N SER A 242 7.42 4.90 -31.75
CA SER A 242 6.22 5.76 -31.68
C SER A 242 6.55 7.25 -31.82
N LYS A 243 5.79 7.96 -32.68
CA LYS A 243 5.76 9.44 -32.72
C LYS A 243 5.12 10.05 -31.46
N ASP A 244 4.33 9.26 -30.72
CA ASP A 244 3.61 9.62 -29.50
C ASP A 244 4.31 9.11 -28.24
N SER A 245 5.64 8.88 -28.28
CA SER A 245 6.40 8.34 -27.14
C SER A 245 6.33 9.21 -25.87
N HIS A 246 5.89 10.45 -26.01
CA HIS A 246 5.71 11.42 -24.93
C HIS A 246 4.34 11.30 -24.24
N LEU A 247 3.37 10.58 -24.82
CA LEU A 247 2.01 10.44 -24.29
C LEU A 247 1.91 9.36 -23.20
N PHE A 248 2.66 8.26 -23.33
CA PHE A 248 2.66 7.14 -22.39
C PHE A 248 4.00 7.05 -21.66
N TYR A 249 4.25 8.03 -20.80
CA TYR A 249 5.49 8.14 -20.05
C TYR A 249 5.42 7.36 -18.72
N PHE A 250 6.44 6.55 -18.44
CA PHE A 250 6.50 5.73 -17.22
C PHE A 250 7.94 5.54 -16.69
N ASP A 251 8.81 6.55 -16.85
CA ASP A 251 10.14 6.53 -16.23
C ASP A 251 10.09 7.00 -14.77
N PRO A 252 10.46 6.18 -13.79
CA PRO A 252 10.54 6.63 -12.41
C PRO A 252 11.58 7.74 -12.20
N LYS A 253 12.57 7.92 -13.09
CA LYS A 253 13.61 8.96 -12.96
C LYS A 253 13.10 10.38 -13.09
N THR A 254 11.95 10.60 -13.73
CA THR A 254 11.41 11.97 -13.87
C THR A 254 10.57 12.40 -12.70
N ILE A 255 10.26 11.49 -11.78
CA ILE A 255 9.47 11.82 -10.61
C ILE A 255 10.29 12.79 -9.76
N ASN A 256 9.86 14.05 -9.71
CA ASN A 256 10.26 14.96 -8.65
C ASN A 256 9.42 14.60 -7.41
N TRP A 257 10.01 13.83 -6.49
CA TRP A 257 9.30 13.35 -5.30
C TRP A 257 8.77 14.48 -4.43
N GLU A 258 9.52 15.56 -4.28
CA GLU A 258 9.10 16.71 -3.50
C GLU A 258 7.86 17.36 -4.11
N ASP A 259 7.90 17.68 -5.41
CA ASP A 259 6.77 18.28 -6.12
C ASP A 259 5.54 17.36 -6.11
N TYR A 260 5.75 16.06 -6.41
CA TYR A 260 4.68 15.06 -6.38
C TYR A 260 4.00 15.00 -5.01
N PHE A 261 4.75 14.94 -3.91
CA PHE A 261 4.15 14.84 -2.59
C PHE A 261 3.50 16.16 -2.14
N LEU A 262 4.21 17.28 -2.28
CA LEU A 262 3.74 18.58 -1.80
C LEU A 262 2.57 19.13 -2.63
N ASN A 263 2.58 18.93 -3.94
CA ASN A 263 1.65 19.60 -4.85
C ASN A 263 0.57 18.69 -5.42
N ALA A 264 0.81 17.38 -5.56
CA ALA A 264 -0.20 16.43 -6.06
C ALA A 264 -0.78 15.58 -4.92
N HIS A 265 0.04 14.75 -4.28
CA HIS A 265 -0.43 13.73 -3.34
C HIS A 265 -1.09 14.32 -2.09
N PHE A 266 -0.37 15.11 -1.30
CA PHE A 266 -0.92 15.65 -0.04
C PHE A 266 -2.03 16.69 -0.27
N ASN A 267 -1.99 17.44 -1.38
CA ASN A 267 -3.10 18.32 -1.77
C ASN A 267 -4.36 17.50 -2.12
N GLY A 268 -4.20 16.37 -2.82
CA GLY A 268 -5.31 15.48 -3.18
C GLY A 268 -5.99 14.84 -1.97
N VAL A 269 -5.23 14.51 -0.93
CA VAL A 269 -5.74 13.92 0.32
C VAL A 269 -6.44 14.94 1.22
N ARG A 270 -6.14 16.25 1.09
CA ARG A 270 -6.71 17.33 1.92
C ARG A 270 -8.10 17.80 1.46
N ARG A 271 -8.78 17.04 0.59
CA ARG A 271 -10.12 17.37 0.09
C ARG A 271 -11.22 16.96 1.06
#